data_AF-A0A0S8JIU7-F1
#
_entry.id   AF-A0A0S8JIU7-F1
#
_cell.length_a   1.000
_cell.length_b   1.000
_cell.length_c   1.000
_cell.angle_alpha   90.00
_cell.angle_beta   90.00
_cell.angle_gamma   90.00
#
_symmetry.space_group_name_H-M   'P 1'
#
loop_
_entity.id
_entity.type
_entity.pdbx_description
1 polymer ?
#
loop_
_entity_poly.entity_id
_entity_poly.type
_entity_poly.pdbx_seq_one_letter_code
_entity_poly.pdbx_strand_id
1 'polypeptide(L)'
;MMDQLIDIWQSVGTDQRNMDKKYKAEDLIPQIVRLEKNQRKVLQFKTIGALSVMFILLLFFFTQFTLSLNGIIGIGILSTSILAVVIILNRLRFRISDQERSLSMHNLLEVTESKIKTEQRLFTIYLPLFLLFVILGINLMYVEYFIEMETRTRIFYHTILTISMVVAFLLGLSIRIKRFRKRFQPLLNRIHKFKSDLDNH
;
A
#
# COMPACT_ATOMS: atom_id res chain seq x y z
N MET A 1 26.63 -21.70 -9.39
CA MET A 1 26.15 -20.60 -8.51
C MET A 1 24.72 -20.18 -8.85
N MET A 2 24.36 -20.04 -10.14
CA MET A 2 22.98 -19.77 -10.61
C MET A 2 21.98 -20.88 -10.18
N ASP A 3 22.35 -22.15 -10.36
CA ASP A 3 21.48 -23.29 -10.02
C ASP A 3 21.25 -23.43 -8.51
N GLN A 4 22.25 -23.10 -7.69
CA GLN A 4 22.14 -23.11 -6.23
C GLN A 4 21.13 -22.07 -5.72
N LEU A 5 21.01 -20.91 -6.36
CA LEU A 5 20.02 -19.88 -6.00
C LEU A 5 18.59 -20.35 -6.27
N ILE A 6 18.37 -21.09 -7.36
CA ILE A 6 17.08 -21.66 -7.73
C ILE A 6 16.69 -22.76 -6.74
N ASP A 7 17.62 -23.65 -6.38
CA ASP A 7 17.40 -24.71 -5.38
C ASP A 7 17.11 -24.14 -3.99
N ILE A 8 17.80 -23.08 -3.57
CA ILE A 8 17.49 -22.37 -2.32
C ILE A 8 16.08 -21.77 -2.38
N TRP A 9 15.68 -21.17 -3.51
CA TRP A 9 14.33 -20.62 -3.68
C TRP A 9 13.23 -21.68 -3.57
N GLN A 10 13.46 -22.87 -4.12
CA GLN A 10 12.51 -23.98 -4.08
C GLN A 10 12.44 -24.63 -2.68
N SER A 11 13.59 -24.80 -2.01
CA SER A 11 13.67 -25.40 -0.67
C SER A 11 13.16 -24.49 0.44
N VAL A 12 13.15 -23.17 0.27
CA VAL A 12 12.61 -22.21 1.24
C VAL A 12 11.09 -22.29 1.42
N GLY A 13 10.39 -23.03 0.54
CA GLY A 13 8.97 -23.31 0.68
C GLY A 13 8.58 -24.05 1.98
N THR A 14 9.54 -24.75 2.62
CA THR A 14 9.24 -25.76 3.66
C THR A 14 9.68 -25.40 5.09
N ASP A 15 10.57 -24.44 5.32
CA ASP A 15 11.15 -24.22 6.66
C ASP A 15 10.84 -22.84 7.28
N GLN A 16 9.98 -22.81 8.31
CA GLN A 16 9.76 -21.64 9.19
C GLN A 16 10.77 -21.65 10.34
N ARG A 17 12.05 -21.30 10.13
CA ARG A 17 13.04 -21.26 11.22
C ARG A 17 13.31 -19.86 11.79
N ASN A 18 13.55 -19.85 13.11
CA ASN A 18 13.70 -18.71 14.01
C ASN A 18 14.81 -17.72 13.60
N MET A 19 14.54 -16.43 13.80
CA MET A 19 15.39 -15.31 13.38
C MET A 19 16.66 -15.08 14.23
N ASP A 20 17.09 -15.94 15.15
CA ASP A 20 18.12 -15.60 16.16
C ASP A 20 19.51 -16.23 15.98
N LYS A 21 19.90 -16.67 14.77
CA LYS A 21 21.24 -17.25 14.54
C LYS A 21 22.09 -16.44 13.55
N LYS A 22 23.41 -16.46 13.80
CA LYS A 22 24.50 -15.85 13.02
C LYS A 22 24.25 -16.05 11.51
N TYR A 23 23.94 -14.95 10.82
CA TYR A 23 23.29 -14.98 9.51
C TYR A 23 24.27 -15.23 8.36
N LYS A 24 23.87 -16.11 7.43
CA LYS A 24 24.56 -16.34 6.14
C LYS A 24 23.82 -15.62 5.00
N ALA A 25 24.49 -15.39 3.87
CA ALA A 25 23.88 -14.85 2.64
C ALA A 25 22.61 -15.63 2.21
N GLU A 26 22.62 -16.94 2.50
CA GLU A 26 21.54 -17.90 2.30
C GLU A 26 20.23 -17.50 3.02
N ASP A 27 20.29 -16.70 4.09
CA ASP A 27 19.12 -16.27 4.88
C ASP A 27 18.36 -15.06 4.30
N LEU A 28 18.95 -14.34 3.34
CA LEU A 28 18.32 -13.15 2.71
C LEU A 28 17.17 -13.54 1.79
N ILE A 29 17.37 -14.57 0.97
CA ILE A 29 16.37 -15.09 0.03
C ILE A 29 15.09 -15.53 0.75
N PRO A 30 15.14 -16.38 1.81
CA PRO A 30 13.97 -16.75 2.60
C PRO A 30 13.18 -15.55 3.13
N GLN A 31 13.86 -14.50 3.55
CA GLN A 31 13.21 -13.30 4.06
C GLN A 31 12.49 -12.53 2.95
N ILE A 32 13.11 -12.39 1.77
CA ILE A 32 12.50 -11.77 0.60
C ILE A 32 11.24 -12.55 0.18
N VAL A 33 11.33 -13.88 0.11
CA VAL A 33 10.20 -14.78 -0.23
C VAL A 33 9.06 -14.62 0.78
N ARG A 34 9.38 -14.63 2.08
CA ARG A 34 8.39 -14.47 3.15
C ARG A 34 7.73 -13.10 3.10
N LEU A 35 8.50 -12.06 2.78
CA LEU A 35 7.98 -10.70 2.62
C LEU A 35 7.04 -10.62 1.42
N GLU A 36 7.41 -11.19 0.27
CA GLU A 36 6.56 -11.28 -0.92
C GLU A 36 5.23 -11.97 -0.62
N LYS A 37 5.26 -13.17 -0.02
CA LYS A 37 4.04 -13.93 0.36
C LYS A 37 3.15 -13.12 1.30
N ASN A 38 3.73 -12.46 2.29
CA ASN A 38 2.98 -11.62 3.24
C ASN A 38 2.38 -10.38 2.56
N GLN A 39 3.13 -9.72 1.67
CA GLN A 39 2.61 -8.57 0.93
C GLN A 39 1.47 -8.97 -0.01
N ARG A 40 1.55 -10.13 -0.67
CA ARG A 40 0.46 -10.65 -1.51
C ARG A 40 -0.83 -10.81 -0.73
N LYS A 41 -0.79 -11.45 0.45
CA LYS A 41 -1.97 -11.62 1.31
C LYS A 41 -2.53 -10.26 1.75
N VAL A 42 -1.66 -9.38 2.24
CA VAL A 42 -2.07 -8.03 2.69
C VAL A 42 -2.68 -7.21 1.54
N LEU A 43 -2.13 -7.32 0.33
CA LEU A 43 -2.65 -6.65 -0.86
C LEU A 43 -4.04 -7.16 -1.22
N GLN A 44 -4.26 -8.48 -1.20
CA GLN A 44 -5.59 -9.05 -1.44
C GLN A 44 -6.63 -8.50 -0.47
N PHE A 45 -6.33 -8.50 0.83
CA PHE A 45 -7.24 -7.94 1.83
C PHE A 45 -7.52 -6.46 1.63
N LYS A 46 -6.49 -5.66 1.27
CA LYS A 46 -6.66 -4.23 0.97
C LYS A 46 -7.55 -4.00 -0.25
N THR A 47 -7.32 -4.76 -1.33
CA THR A 47 -8.10 -4.65 -2.57
C THR A 47 -9.55 -5.03 -2.33
N ILE A 48 -9.80 -6.15 -1.66
CA ILE A 48 -11.16 -6.58 -1.31
C ILE A 48 -11.83 -5.52 -0.43
N GLY A 49 -11.16 -5.07 0.64
CA GLY A 49 -11.70 -4.04 1.52
C GLY A 49 -12.04 -2.73 0.79
N ALA A 50 -11.15 -2.26 -0.09
CA ALA A 50 -11.38 -1.05 -0.88
C ALA A 50 -12.58 -1.20 -1.83
N LEU A 51 -12.69 -2.35 -2.53
CA LEU A 51 -13.81 -2.63 -3.42
C LEU A 51 -15.13 -2.80 -2.65
N SER A 52 -15.12 -3.44 -1.48
CA SER A 52 -16.30 -3.54 -0.62
C SER A 52 -16.79 -2.19 -0.13
N VAL A 53 -15.88 -1.32 0.32
CA VAL A 53 -16.23 0.06 0.72
C VAL A 53 -16.79 0.84 -0.47
N MET A 54 -16.16 0.75 -1.64
CA MET A 54 -16.66 1.37 -2.87
C MET A 54 -18.07 0.89 -3.21
N PHE A 55 -18.32 -0.43 -3.15
CA PHE A 55 -19.61 -1.02 -3.43
C PHE A 55 -20.70 -0.56 -2.46
N ILE A 56 -20.39 -0.53 -1.16
CA ILE A 56 -21.32 -0.04 -0.12
C ILE A 56 -21.64 1.44 -0.33
N LEU A 57 -20.63 2.26 -0.62
CA LEU A 57 -20.83 3.69 -0.90
C LEU A 57 -21.72 3.88 -2.14
N LEU A 58 -21.44 3.16 -3.23
CA LEU A 58 -22.25 3.22 -4.44
C LEU A 58 -23.70 2.81 -4.17
N LEU A 59 -23.94 1.72 -3.44
CA LEU A 59 -25.29 1.30 -3.05
C LEU A 59 -26.01 2.37 -2.24
N PHE A 60 -25.33 2.94 -1.25
CA PHE A 60 -25.89 4.04 -0.45
C PHE A 60 -26.27 5.23 -1.35
N PHE A 61 -25.42 5.60 -2.30
CA PHE A 61 -25.71 6.68 -3.23
C PHE A 61 -26.87 6.38 -4.18
N PHE A 62 -26.91 5.20 -4.80
CA PHE A 62 -28.02 4.83 -5.69
C PHE A 62 -29.37 4.79 -4.97
N THR A 63 -29.39 4.55 -3.65
CA THR A 63 -30.63 4.45 -2.88
C THR A 63 -31.08 5.75 -2.23
N GLN A 64 -30.16 6.67 -1.92
CA GLN A 64 -30.46 7.86 -1.13
C GLN A 64 -30.29 9.19 -1.88
N PHE A 65 -29.57 9.22 -3.01
CA PHE A 65 -29.28 10.48 -3.70
C PHE A 65 -30.22 10.74 -4.87
N THR A 66 -30.73 11.96 -4.92
CA THR A 66 -31.20 12.57 -6.15
C THR A 66 -29.98 12.79 -7.06
N LEU A 67 -30.11 12.47 -8.35
CA LEU A 67 -29.01 12.51 -9.35
C LEU A 67 -28.67 13.95 -9.76
N SER A 68 -28.32 14.80 -8.81
CA SER A 68 -27.82 16.15 -9.05
C SER A 68 -26.35 16.15 -9.49
N LEU A 69 -25.97 17.19 -10.22
CA LEU A 69 -24.68 17.23 -10.92
C LEU A 69 -23.48 17.13 -9.97
N ASN A 70 -23.50 17.77 -8.80
CA ASN A 70 -22.37 17.71 -7.87
C ASN A 70 -22.24 16.32 -7.23
N GLY A 71 -23.37 15.68 -6.92
CA GLY A 71 -23.42 14.29 -6.48
C GLY A 71 -22.80 13.35 -7.50
N ILE A 72 -23.18 13.46 -8.77
CA ILE A 72 -22.60 12.65 -9.86
C ILE A 72 -21.08 12.86 -9.98
N ILE A 73 -20.63 14.13 -9.97
CA ILE A 73 -19.20 14.45 -10.02
C ILE A 73 -18.47 13.90 -8.80
N GLY A 74 -19.04 14.04 -7.59
CA GLY A 74 -18.48 13.52 -6.35
C GLY A 74 -18.33 12.00 -6.36
N ILE A 75 -19.33 11.26 -6.84
CA ILE A 75 -19.28 9.80 -7.04
C ILE A 75 -18.20 9.45 -8.07
N GLY A 76 -18.15 10.20 -9.17
CA GLY A 76 -17.14 10.01 -10.22
C GLY A 76 -15.73 10.13 -9.66
N ILE A 77 -15.45 11.19 -8.90
CA ILE A 77 -14.16 11.42 -8.24
C ILE A 77 -13.87 10.30 -7.24
N LEU A 78 -14.81 9.92 -6.38
CA LEU A 78 -14.59 8.86 -5.39
C LEU A 78 -14.30 7.51 -6.04
N SER A 79 -15.12 7.11 -7.00
CA SER A 79 -15.02 5.81 -7.67
C SER A 79 -13.73 5.71 -8.48
N THR A 80 -13.40 6.74 -9.26
CA THR A 80 -12.15 6.78 -10.02
C THR A 80 -10.93 6.81 -9.12
N SER A 81 -10.98 7.51 -7.98
CA SER A 81 -9.89 7.54 -7.00
C SER A 81 -9.65 6.16 -6.37
N ILE A 82 -10.72 5.45 -5.98
CA ILE A 82 -10.60 4.11 -5.40
C ILE A 82 -10.06 3.13 -6.45
N LEU A 83 -10.58 3.16 -7.68
CA LEU A 83 -10.08 2.33 -8.78
C LEU A 83 -8.61 2.63 -9.09
N ALA A 84 -8.23 3.91 -9.15
CA ALA A 84 -6.85 4.32 -9.37
C ALA A 84 -5.93 3.75 -8.28
N VAL A 85 -6.32 3.82 -7.01
CA VAL A 85 -5.56 3.22 -5.92
C VAL A 85 -5.47 1.71 -6.03
N VAL A 86 -6.56 1.02 -6.37
CA VAL A 86 -6.53 -0.44 -6.59
C VAL A 86 -5.58 -0.81 -7.73
N ILE A 87 -5.59 -0.06 -8.83
CA ILE A 87 -4.69 -0.25 -9.97
C ILE A 87 -3.25 0.00 -9.55
N ILE A 88 -2.97 1.12 -8.88
CA ILE A 88 -1.62 1.48 -8.41
C ILE A 88 -1.08 0.44 -7.42
N LEU A 89 -1.90 0.02 -6.45
CA LEU A 89 -1.54 -1.02 -5.46
C LEU A 89 -1.22 -2.36 -6.13
N ASN A 90 -1.96 -2.75 -7.17
CA ASN A 90 -1.69 -3.99 -7.89
C ASN A 90 -0.48 -3.87 -8.83
N ARG A 91 -0.25 -2.71 -9.45
CA ARG A 91 0.87 -2.45 -10.36
C ARG A 91 2.20 -2.32 -9.63
N LEU A 92 2.21 -1.63 -8.50
CA LEU A 92 3.42 -1.37 -7.69
C LEU A 92 3.67 -2.43 -6.61
N ARG A 93 2.92 -3.54 -6.64
CA ARG A 93 3.07 -4.60 -5.66
C ARG A 93 4.53 -5.08 -5.58
N PHE A 94 4.98 -5.35 -4.36
CA PHE A 94 6.24 -6.04 -4.14
C PHE A 94 6.13 -7.50 -4.63
N ARG A 95 6.59 -7.75 -5.85
CA ARG A 95 6.70 -9.06 -6.49
C ARG A 95 8.05 -9.16 -7.19
N ILE A 96 8.78 -10.25 -6.94
CA ILE A 96 9.99 -10.57 -7.69
C ILE A 96 9.55 -11.46 -8.86
N SER A 97 9.80 -11.04 -10.10
CA SER A 97 9.48 -11.83 -11.29
C SER A 97 10.41 -13.04 -11.42
N ASP A 98 10.02 -14.06 -12.18
CA ASP A 98 10.88 -15.24 -12.36
C ASP A 98 12.19 -14.90 -13.09
N GLN A 99 12.17 -13.89 -13.97
CA GLN A 99 13.38 -13.31 -14.59
C GLN A 99 14.24 -12.56 -13.57
N GLU A 100 13.64 -11.85 -12.61
CA GLU A 100 14.39 -11.18 -11.55
C GLU A 100 15.01 -12.19 -10.57
N ARG A 101 14.39 -13.37 -10.39
CA ARG A 101 14.91 -14.45 -9.53
C ARG A 101 16.15 -15.14 -10.10
N SER A 102 16.31 -15.15 -11.41
CA SER A 102 17.50 -15.71 -12.06
C SER A 102 18.66 -14.71 -12.15
N LEU A 103 18.50 -13.48 -11.66
CA LEU A 103 19.59 -12.52 -11.62
C LEU A 103 20.70 -12.96 -10.67
N SER A 104 21.90 -12.42 -10.87
CA SER A 104 22.98 -12.52 -9.88
C SER A 104 22.53 -11.96 -8.53
N MET A 105 23.10 -12.45 -7.44
CA MET A 105 22.72 -12.02 -6.08
C MET A 105 22.82 -10.49 -5.92
N HIS A 106 23.86 -9.86 -6.48
CA HIS A 106 24.01 -8.40 -6.45
C HIS A 106 22.83 -7.69 -7.11
N ASN A 107 22.48 -8.08 -8.35
CA ASN A 107 21.39 -7.48 -9.11
C ASN A 107 20.01 -7.76 -8.46
N LEU A 108 19.82 -8.96 -7.88
CA LEU A 108 18.61 -9.30 -7.14
C LEU A 108 18.41 -8.38 -5.92
N LEU A 109 19.50 -8.04 -5.22
CA LEU A 109 19.45 -7.14 -4.07
C LEU A 109 19.15 -5.70 -4.48
N GLU A 110 19.67 -5.22 -5.62
CA GLU A 110 19.31 -3.92 -6.20
C GLU A 110 17.83 -3.83 -6.58
N VAL A 111 17.31 -4.84 -7.27
CA VAL A 111 15.89 -4.91 -7.63
C VAL A 111 15.02 -4.92 -6.38
N THR A 112 15.41 -5.69 -5.36
CA THR A 112 14.72 -5.76 -4.07
C THR A 112 14.70 -4.39 -3.40
N GLU A 113 15.85 -3.72 -3.30
CA GLU A 113 15.97 -2.38 -2.72
C GLU A 113 15.08 -1.36 -3.46
N SER A 114 15.11 -1.36 -4.79
CA SER A 114 14.29 -0.49 -5.63
C SER A 114 12.78 -0.70 -5.41
N LYS A 115 12.33 -1.95 -5.31
CA LYS A 115 10.93 -2.27 -5.01
C LYS A 115 10.52 -1.84 -3.60
N ILE A 116 11.41 -1.96 -2.61
CA ILE A 116 11.15 -1.46 -1.25
C ILE A 116 10.99 0.07 -1.26
N LYS A 117 11.86 0.79 -1.98
CA LYS A 117 11.76 2.26 -2.14
C LYS A 117 10.49 2.67 -2.89
N THR A 118 10.11 1.93 -3.92
CA THR A 118 8.85 2.15 -4.65
C THR A 118 7.65 2.00 -3.73
N GLU A 119 7.67 0.95 -2.90
CA GLU A 119 6.60 0.74 -1.93
C GLU A 119 6.58 1.86 -0.88
N GLN A 120 7.75 2.42 -0.54
CA GLN A 120 7.84 3.63 0.28
C GLN A 120 7.08 4.82 -0.29
N ARG A 121 7.32 5.11 -1.57
CA ARG A 121 6.65 6.21 -2.27
C ARG A 121 5.13 6.02 -2.31
N LEU A 122 4.65 4.77 -2.36
CA LEU A 122 3.21 4.46 -2.36
C LEU A 122 2.49 5.11 -1.18
N PHE A 123 3.05 5.02 0.03
CA PHE A 123 2.39 5.56 1.22
C PHE A 123 2.81 6.99 1.57
N THR A 124 3.95 7.48 1.10
CA THR A 124 4.37 8.87 1.38
C THR A 124 3.86 9.89 0.37
N ILE A 125 3.58 9.47 -0.88
CA ILE A 125 3.18 10.38 -1.97
C ILE A 125 1.78 10.04 -2.48
N TYR A 126 1.58 8.81 -2.93
CA TYR A 126 0.32 8.45 -3.60
C TYR A 126 -0.87 8.36 -2.63
N LEU A 127 -0.65 7.87 -1.40
CA LEU A 127 -1.72 7.73 -0.42
C LEU A 127 -2.25 9.10 0.10
N PRO A 128 -1.42 10.12 0.39
CA PRO A 128 -1.91 11.48 0.64
C PRO A 128 -2.68 12.09 -0.53
N LEU A 129 -2.20 11.89 -1.77
CA LEU A 129 -2.88 12.39 -2.96
C LEU A 129 -4.27 11.75 -3.10
N PHE A 130 -4.38 10.44 -2.87
CA PHE A 130 -5.65 9.73 -2.85
C PHE A 130 -6.60 10.28 -1.79
N LEU A 131 -6.12 10.55 -0.56
CA LEU A 131 -6.94 11.13 0.49
C LEU A 131 -7.52 12.49 0.04
N LEU A 132 -6.70 13.33 -0.58
CA LEU A 132 -7.15 14.64 -1.06
C LEU A 132 -8.33 14.50 -2.02
N PHE A 133 -8.27 13.55 -2.97
CA PHE A 133 -9.39 13.28 -3.86
C PHE A 133 -10.61 12.68 -3.15
N VAL A 134 -10.41 11.84 -2.13
CA VAL A 134 -11.51 11.29 -1.33
C VAL A 134 -12.21 12.40 -0.55
N ILE A 135 -11.46 13.28 0.10
CA ILE A 135 -12.01 14.42 0.84
C ILE A 135 -12.75 15.35 -0.13
N LEU A 136 -12.16 15.66 -1.29
CA LEU A 136 -12.81 16.48 -2.31
C LEU A 136 -14.13 15.86 -2.79
N GLY A 137 -14.10 14.56 -3.11
CA GLY A 137 -15.28 13.82 -3.54
C GLY A 137 -16.38 13.84 -2.48
N ILE A 138 -16.07 13.50 -1.23
CA ILE A 138 -17.04 13.54 -0.13
C ILE A 138 -17.61 14.94 0.07
N ASN A 139 -16.76 15.97 0.06
CA ASN A 139 -17.19 17.34 0.28
C ASN A 139 -18.13 17.84 -0.84
N LEU A 140 -17.89 17.47 -2.10
CA LEU A 140 -18.80 17.78 -3.21
C LEU A 140 -20.18 17.14 -3.02
N MET A 141 -20.21 15.91 -2.52
CA MET A 141 -21.46 15.19 -2.25
C MET A 141 -22.24 15.79 -1.07
N TYR A 142 -21.53 16.33 -0.08
CA TYR A 142 -22.12 16.94 1.10
C TYR A 142 -22.87 18.25 0.81
N VAL A 143 -22.46 18.99 -0.22
CA VAL A 143 -23.12 20.26 -0.60
C VAL A 143 -24.62 20.06 -0.84
N GLU A 144 -24.99 18.92 -1.44
CA GLU A 144 -26.38 18.64 -1.81
C GLU A 144 -27.15 18.01 -0.66
N TYR A 145 -26.55 17.09 0.10
CA TYR A 145 -27.24 16.38 1.19
C TYR A 145 -27.71 17.32 2.31
N PHE A 146 -26.98 18.43 2.53
CA PHE A 146 -27.28 19.40 3.58
C PHE A 146 -27.87 20.70 3.04
N ILE A 147 -28.42 20.69 1.82
CA ILE A 147 -28.97 21.92 1.22
C ILE A 147 -30.15 22.49 2.00
N GLU A 148 -30.95 21.61 2.62
CA GLU A 148 -32.12 21.98 3.43
C GLU A 148 -31.74 22.41 4.87
N MET A 149 -30.49 22.18 5.29
CA MET A 149 -30.03 22.59 6.62
C MET A 149 -29.60 24.05 6.67
N GLU A 150 -29.69 24.65 7.86
CA GLU A 150 -29.13 25.97 8.11
C GLU A 150 -27.63 26.02 7.77
N THR A 151 -27.18 27.12 7.16
CA THR A 151 -25.80 27.30 6.70
C THR A 151 -24.76 27.05 7.80
N ARG A 152 -25.02 27.49 9.04
CA ARG A 152 -24.12 27.26 10.18
C ARG A 152 -23.95 25.78 10.48
N THR A 153 -25.05 25.04 10.54
CA THR A 153 -25.07 23.60 10.77
C THR A 153 -24.35 22.84 9.68
N ARG A 154 -24.56 23.23 8.41
CA ARG A 154 -23.85 22.66 7.25
C ARG A 154 -22.33 22.85 7.35
N ILE A 155 -21.88 24.07 7.65
CA ILE A 155 -20.45 24.37 7.81
C ILE A 155 -19.86 23.54 8.96
N PHE A 156 -20.57 23.43 10.08
CA PHE A 156 -20.14 22.65 11.23
C PHE A 156 -19.94 21.17 10.87
N TYR A 157 -20.94 20.53 10.26
CA TYR A 157 -20.85 19.11 9.85
C TYR A 157 -19.75 18.86 8.80
N HIS A 158 -19.63 19.75 7.82
CA HIS A 158 -18.58 19.63 6.80
C HIS A 158 -17.17 19.74 7.42
N THR A 159 -17.00 20.69 8.35
CA THR A 159 -15.72 20.94 9.02
C THR A 159 -15.34 19.76 9.91
N ILE A 160 -16.26 19.28 10.76
CA ILE A 160 -15.96 18.18 11.68
C ILE A 160 -15.69 16.87 10.93
N LEU A 161 -16.41 16.60 9.83
CA LEU A 161 -16.14 15.44 9.00
C LEU A 161 -14.77 15.55 8.33
N THR A 162 -14.46 16.70 7.70
CA THR A 162 -13.17 16.90 7.05
C THR A 162 -12.02 16.76 8.04
N ILE A 163 -12.12 17.38 9.22
CA ILE A 163 -11.12 17.26 10.29
C ILE A 163 -10.98 15.79 10.73
N SER A 164 -12.09 15.08 10.96
CA SER A 164 -12.03 13.68 11.40
C SER A 164 -11.40 12.77 10.35
N MET A 165 -11.67 12.99 9.05
CA MET A 165 -11.01 12.28 7.95
C MET A 165 -9.50 12.54 7.93
N VAL A 166 -9.08 13.79 8.08
CA VAL A 166 -7.66 14.18 8.13
C VAL A 166 -6.97 13.53 9.33
N VAL A 167 -7.58 13.59 10.52
CA VAL A 167 -7.02 12.98 11.73
C VAL A 167 -6.91 11.46 11.58
N ALA A 168 -7.97 10.79 11.13
CA ALA A 168 -7.97 9.35 10.89
C ALA A 168 -6.88 8.94 9.88
N PHE A 169 -6.70 9.74 8.83
CA PHE A 169 -5.64 9.53 7.85
C PHE A 169 -4.24 9.66 8.46
N LEU A 170 -3.97 10.75 9.20
CA LEU A 170 -2.65 10.98 9.81
C LEU A 170 -2.28 9.85 10.79
N LEU A 171 -3.26 9.36 11.56
CA LEU A 171 -3.09 8.19 12.42
C LEU A 171 -2.78 6.92 11.59
N GLY A 172 -3.56 6.67 10.54
CA GLY A 172 -3.36 5.54 9.63
C GLY A 172 -1.98 5.57 8.96
N LEU A 173 -1.55 6.74 8.49
CA LEU A 173 -0.24 6.97 7.88
C LEU A 173 0.88 6.74 8.89
N SER A 174 0.75 7.26 10.11
CA SER A 174 1.73 7.08 11.19
C SER A 174 1.92 5.59 11.53
N ILE A 175 0.81 4.84 11.67
CA ILE A 175 0.84 3.40 11.89
C ILE A 175 1.50 2.70 10.70
N ARG A 176 1.19 3.10 9.47
CA ARG A 176 1.77 2.51 8.26
C ARG A 176 3.26 2.73 8.16
N ILE A 177 3.74 3.95 8.42
CA ILE A 177 5.17 4.30 8.45
C ILE A 177 5.89 3.48 9.52
N LYS A 178 5.32 3.38 10.73
CA LYS A 178 5.88 2.56 11.82
C LYS A 178 5.98 1.09 11.42
N ARG A 179 4.93 0.53 10.82
CA ARG A 179 4.92 -0.87 10.32
C ARG A 179 5.91 -1.07 9.18
N PHE A 180 6.05 -0.10 8.29
CA PHE A 180 7.03 -0.15 7.21
C PHE A 180 8.45 -0.19 7.76
N ARG A 181 8.80 0.75 8.63
CA ARG A 181 10.11 0.78 9.30
C ARG A 181 10.41 -0.54 10.01
N LYS A 182 9.46 -1.09 10.77
CA LYS A 182 9.65 -2.37 11.47
C LYS A 182 9.89 -3.56 10.53
N ARG A 183 9.29 -3.57 9.33
CA ARG A 183 9.34 -4.72 8.41
C ARG A 183 10.43 -4.62 7.35
N PHE A 184 10.62 -3.44 6.78
CA PHE A 184 11.45 -3.23 5.60
C PHE A 184 12.81 -2.63 5.93
N GLN A 185 12.91 -1.80 6.98
CA GLN A 185 14.20 -1.20 7.37
C GLN A 185 15.25 -2.25 7.76
N PRO A 186 14.92 -3.31 8.54
CA PRO A 186 15.90 -4.34 8.85
C PRO A 186 16.43 -5.05 7.60
N LEU A 187 15.56 -5.29 6.61
CA LEU A 187 15.95 -5.92 5.35
C LEU A 187 16.84 -5.00 4.51
N LEU A 188 16.50 -3.71 4.41
CA LEU A 188 17.34 -2.72 3.72
C LEU A 188 18.72 -2.63 4.36
N ASN A 189 18.80 -2.50 5.68
CA ASN A 189 20.08 -2.43 6.39
C ASN A 189 20.92 -3.70 6.15
N ARG A 190 20.29 -4.87 6.07
CA ARG A 190 20.96 -6.14 5.74
C ARG A 190 21.47 -6.17 4.30
N ILE A 191 20.66 -5.70 3.34
CA ILE A 191 21.04 -5.58 1.93
C ILE A 191 22.26 -4.66 1.79
N HIS A 192 22.25 -3.49 2.44
CA HIS A 192 23.35 -2.53 2.39
C HIS A 192 24.63 -3.08 3.02
N LYS A 193 24.51 -3.75 4.18
CA LYS A 193 25.66 -4.40 4.81
C LYS A 193 26.27 -5.47 3.91
N PHE A 194 25.43 -6.34 3.34
CA PHE A 194 25.90 -7.42 2.47
C PHE A 194 26.57 -6.90 1.18
N LYS A 195 26.05 -5.82 0.59
CA LYS A 195 26.71 -5.15 -0.54
C LYS A 195 28.08 -4.59 -0.16
N SER A 196 28.18 -3.91 0.98
CA SER A 196 29.46 -3.38 1.46
C SER A 196 30.48 -4.49 1.74
N ASP A 197 30.05 -5.65 2.25
CA ASP A 197 30.94 -6.79 2.49
C ASP A 197 31.42 -7.41 1.17
N LEU A 198 30.59 -7.39 0.11
CA LEU A 198 30.96 -7.85 -1.24
C LEU A 198 31.92 -6.90 -1.95
N ASP A 199 31.75 -5.58 -1.80
CA ASP A 199 32.59 -4.59 -2.48
C ASP A 199 34.00 -4.49 -1.87
N ASN A 200 34.18 -4.99 -0.64
CA ASN A 200 35.46 -5.00 0.10
C ASN A 200 36.27 -6.30 -0.09
N HIS A 201 35.80 -7.24 -0.91
CA HIS A 201 36.42 -8.54 -1.18
C HIS A 201 36.61 -8.78 -2.68
#